data_AF-A0A0P1AEC4-F1
#
_entry.id   AF-A0A0P1AEC4-F1
#
_cell.length_a   1.000
_cell.length_b   1.000
_cell.length_c   1.000
_cell.angle_alpha   90.00
_cell.angle_beta   90.00
_cell.angle_gamma   90.00
#
_symmetry.space_group_name_H-M   'P 1'
#
loop_
_entity.id
_entity.type
_entity.pdbx_description
1 polymer ?
#
loop_
_entity_poly.entity_id
_entity_poly.type
_entity_poly.pdbx_seq_one_letter_code
_entity_poly.pdbx_strand_id
1 'polypeptide(L)'
;MSTFGRFFRVTTFGESHCKGVGCIVDGVPPSLALTEADIQPQLSRRRPGQSKLTTPRDEKDLVTIMSGTERGYTLGTPVALFVPNENVRPKDYKEMDQVPRPGHADYTYQMKYGIRASSGGGRASARETIGRVASGAIAEKWLKDKFGTSIVCWVSSIGTVDMPRDLLNDPLKAVYTREDVDTVGSIRILRDPSKWTKVNDAVEQLENDKAYDVDFVKAEDDMTTPAYIDTENIVYNRNGNVVHAPENLDAWLTDDLIPVRCPHPPSACAMSTVVRTMKVDEDSTGGVVTCVVRNAPVGLGEPCFDKMQAVLAHAMMSIPATKGFEIGSGFSGTSKRGSEHNDPFCAGLDAKQPEKLGVTKNDAGGVLGGITNGADIYFRVAIKPVSTIGRAQPTVDYDGNDTVLEAKGRHDPCVLPRVVPLVEAMAALAIADAAMIQLGREGSKLEVA
;
A
#
# COMPACT_ATOMS: atom_id res chain seq x y z
N MET A 1 -12.68 -5.49 16.46
CA MET A 1 -12.62 -4.17 17.11
C MET A 1 -12.46 -3.13 16.02
N SER A 2 -13.10 -1.97 16.15
CA SER A 2 -13.15 -0.93 15.10
C SER A 2 -12.17 0.22 15.35
N THR A 3 -11.36 0.09 16.40
CA THR A 3 -10.50 1.15 16.94
C THR A 3 -9.06 0.68 16.97
N PHE A 4 -8.14 1.57 16.60
CA PHE A 4 -6.68 1.38 16.65
C PHE A 4 -6.02 2.55 17.39
N GLY A 5 -4.97 2.28 18.15
CA GLY A 5 -4.25 3.28 18.96
C GLY A 5 -4.84 3.51 20.36
N ARG A 6 -4.06 4.16 21.22
CA ARG A 6 -4.42 4.50 22.62
C ARG A 6 -4.62 6.00 22.82
N PHE A 7 -3.64 6.81 22.46
CA PHE A 7 -3.63 8.27 22.53
C PHE A 7 -4.00 8.88 21.17
N PHE A 8 -3.30 8.50 20.09
CA PHE A 8 -3.73 8.82 18.73
C PHE A 8 -4.67 7.73 18.25
N ARG A 9 -5.96 7.90 18.53
CA ARG A 9 -6.93 6.82 18.46
C ARG A 9 -7.87 6.99 17.28
N VAL A 10 -7.89 6.02 16.39
CA VAL A 10 -8.75 6.03 15.19
C VAL A 10 -9.86 5.00 15.36
N THR A 11 -11.10 5.43 15.17
CA THR A 11 -12.25 4.52 15.07
C THR A 11 -12.88 4.65 13.68
N THR A 12 -12.86 3.59 12.88
CA THR A 12 -13.44 3.60 11.52
C THR A 12 -14.93 3.22 11.55
N PHE A 13 -15.70 3.61 10.54
CA PHE A 13 -17.10 3.21 10.37
C PHE A 13 -17.50 3.10 8.89
N GLY A 14 -18.63 2.43 8.64
CA GLY A 14 -19.26 2.30 7.34
C GLY A 14 -18.85 1.05 6.54
N GLU A 15 -19.77 0.61 5.70
CA GLU A 15 -19.63 -0.53 4.81
C GLU A 15 -19.62 -0.08 3.34
N SER A 16 -19.06 -0.92 2.47
CA SER A 16 -18.91 -0.62 1.03
C SER A 16 -20.21 -0.39 0.27
N HIS A 17 -21.33 -0.91 0.77
CA HIS A 17 -22.66 -0.80 0.12
C HIS A 17 -23.60 0.15 0.86
N CYS A 18 -23.13 0.78 1.94
CA CYS A 18 -23.86 1.82 2.67
C CYS A 18 -23.67 3.19 2.01
N LYS A 19 -24.18 4.26 2.64
CA LYS A 19 -24.09 5.64 2.13
C LYS A 19 -22.65 6.18 2.03
N GLY A 20 -21.73 5.66 2.84
CA GLY A 20 -20.35 6.11 2.87
C GLY A 20 -19.56 5.39 3.95
N VAL A 21 -18.28 5.72 4.03
CA VAL A 21 -17.33 5.26 5.04
C VAL A 21 -16.65 6.45 5.69
N GLY A 22 -16.02 6.24 6.83
CA GLY A 22 -15.33 7.32 7.52
C GLY A 22 -14.57 6.87 8.74
N CYS A 23 -14.09 7.84 9.51
CA CYS A 23 -13.47 7.60 10.79
C CYS A 23 -13.60 8.79 11.74
N ILE A 24 -13.39 8.52 13.01
CA ILE A 24 -13.20 9.52 14.06
C ILE A 24 -11.75 9.36 14.55
N VAL A 25 -10.99 10.44 14.52
CA VAL A 25 -9.62 10.51 15.03
C VAL A 25 -9.62 11.34 16.30
N ASP A 26 -9.34 10.68 17.41
CA ASP A 26 -9.22 11.28 18.74
C ASP A 26 -7.74 11.42 19.12
N GLY A 27 -7.41 12.46 19.89
CA GLY A 27 -6.03 12.78 20.28
C GLY A 27 -5.20 13.53 19.23
N VAL A 28 -5.81 14.06 18.15
CA VAL A 28 -5.11 14.98 17.24
C VAL A 28 -4.73 16.25 18.02
N PRO A 29 -3.47 16.70 18.05
CA PRO A 29 -3.08 17.84 18.88
C PRO A 29 -3.69 19.14 18.34
N PRO A 30 -4.01 20.11 19.19
CA PRO A 30 -4.55 21.39 18.74
C PRO A 30 -3.52 22.16 17.91
N SER A 31 -4.01 23.11 17.11
CA SER A 31 -3.22 24.04 16.31
C SER A 31 -2.41 23.41 15.16
N LEU A 32 -2.62 22.13 14.84
CA LEU A 32 -2.16 21.55 13.57
C LEU A 32 -2.99 22.14 12.44
N ALA A 33 -2.33 22.77 11.45
CA ALA A 33 -3.00 23.22 10.23
C ALA A 33 -3.54 22.01 9.47
N LEU A 34 -4.86 21.95 9.23
CA LEU A 34 -5.50 20.78 8.63
C LEU A 34 -6.73 21.18 7.80
N THR A 35 -6.71 20.76 6.54
CA THR A 35 -7.83 20.84 5.60
C THR A 35 -7.96 19.53 4.83
N GLU A 36 -9.06 19.33 4.11
CA GLU A 36 -9.27 18.18 3.24
C GLU A 36 -8.13 18.00 2.22
N ALA A 37 -7.53 19.10 1.76
CA ALA A 37 -6.41 19.11 0.81
C ALA A 37 -5.14 18.43 1.37
N ASP A 38 -5.00 18.33 2.70
CA ASP A 38 -3.90 17.60 3.33
C ASP A 38 -4.11 16.09 3.34
N ILE A 39 -5.37 15.63 3.25
CA ILE A 39 -5.76 14.22 3.34
C ILE A 39 -5.97 13.63 1.94
N GLN A 40 -6.57 14.42 1.04
CA GLN A 40 -6.97 13.97 -0.29
C GLN A 40 -5.83 13.36 -1.12
N PRO A 41 -4.57 13.84 -1.09
CA PRO A 41 -3.48 13.22 -1.86
C PRO A 41 -3.29 11.74 -1.53
N GLN A 42 -3.31 11.37 -0.24
CA GLN A 42 -3.16 9.97 0.18
C GLN A 42 -4.36 9.11 -0.23
N LEU A 43 -5.58 9.65 -0.12
CA LEU A 43 -6.78 8.96 -0.61
C LEU A 43 -6.74 8.76 -2.12
N SER A 44 -6.30 9.78 -2.87
CA SER A 44 -6.13 9.73 -4.31
C SER A 44 -5.12 8.65 -4.72
N ARG A 45 -4.01 8.51 -4.01
CA ARG A 45 -3.01 7.43 -4.24
C ARG A 45 -3.58 6.03 -4.02
N ARG A 46 -4.54 5.87 -3.10
CA ARG A 46 -5.19 4.59 -2.74
C ARG A 46 -6.30 4.16 -3.72
N ARG A 47 -6.84 5.09 -4.50
CA ARG A 47 -8.01 4.87 -5.36
C ARG A 47 -7.84 3.66 -6.29
N PRO A 48 -8.91 2.90 -6.54
CA PRO A 48 -8.95 1.95 -7.66
C PRO A 48 -8.87 2.69 -9.01
N GLY A 49 -8.59 1.96 -10.10
CA GLY A 49 -8.78 2.47 -11.46
C GLY A 49 -7.74 3.48 -11.93
N GLN A 50 -6.55 3.53 -11.31
CA GLN A 50 -5.48 4.45 -11.72
C GLN A 50 -4.81 4.06 -13.05
N SER A 51 -5.07 2.86 -13.56
CA SER A 51 -4.64 2.42 -14.88
C SER A 51 -5.66 1.48 -15.53
N LYS A 52 -5.58 1.33 -16.86
CA LYS A 52 -6.39 0.35 -17.61
C LYS A 52 -6.12 -1.11 -17.20
N LEU A 53 -5.05 -1.40 -16.45
CA LEU A 53 -4.75 -2.74 -15.93
C LEU A 53 -5.48 -3.06 -14.61
N THR A 54 -5.96 -2.04 -13.92
CA THR A 54 -6.68 -2.19 -12.64
C THR A 54 -8.20 -2.22 -12.85
N THR A 55 -8.94 -2.49 -11.79
CA THR A 55 -10.41 -2.46 -11.79
C THR A 55 -10.93 -1.12 -12.33
N PRO A 56 -11.91 -1.10 -13.27
CA PRO A 56 -12.50 0.13 -13.82
C PRO A 56 -13.47 0.84 -12.85
N ARG A 57 -13.29 0.69 -11.53
CA ARG A 57 -14.07 1.45 -10.55
C ARG A 57 -13.46 2.85 -10.48
N ASP A 58 -14.28 3.85 -10.78
CA ASP A 58 -13.92 5.25 -10.58
C ASP A 58 -14.69 5.79 -9.38
N GLU A 59 -14.06 5.72 -8.21
CA GLU A 59 -14.56 6.34 -6.98
C GLU A 59 -13.62 7.49 -6.65
N LYS A 60 -14.14 8.72 -6.58
CA LYS A 60 -13.32 9.91 -6.34
C LYS A 60 -12.73 9.97 -4.94
N ASP A 61 -13.36 9.29 -3.98
CA ASP A 61 -12.98 9.26 -2.57
C ASP A 61 -12.77 10.66 -1.99
N LEU A 62 -13.73 11.55 -2.25
CA LEU A 62 -13.70 12.91 -1.72
C LEU A 62 -13.96 12.88 -0.21
N VAL A 63 -12.99 13.38 0.56
CA VAL A 63 -13.11 13.49 2.01
C VAL A 63 -13.77 14.79 2.42
N THR A 64 -14.54 14.74 3.50
CA THR A 64 -15.09 15.90 4.19
C THR A 64 -14.72 15.83 5.66
N ILE A 65 -14.14 16.91 6.20
CA ILE A 65 -13.94 17.08 7.63
C ILE A 65 -15.25 17.59 8.24
N MET A 66 -15.84 16.77 9.11
CA MET A 66 -17.14 17.02 9.73
C MET A 66 -17.03 17.75 11.08
N SER A 67 -15.90 17.60 11.78
CA SER A 67 -15.64 18.19 13.10
C SER A 67 -14.14 18.25 13.40
N GLY A 68 -13.78 18.89 14.52
CA GLY A 68 -12.42 18.86 15.07
C GLY A 68 -11.47 19.90 14.46
N THR A 69 -11.91 20.66 13.46
CA THR A 69 -11.18 21.80 12.89
C THR A 69 -12.03 23.08 12.87
N GLU A 70 -11.38 24.22 13.01
CA GLU A 70 -11.96 25.56 12.80
C GLU A 70 -10.89 26.47 12.16
N ARG A 71 -11.28 27.29 11.18
CA ARG A 71 -10.37 28.23 10.48
C ARG A 71 -9.09 27.57 9.92
N GLY A 72 -9.18 26.30 9.52
CA GLY A 72 -8.06 25.54 8.95
C GLY A 72 -7.10 24.95 9.99
N TYR A 73 -7.46 24.95 11.28
CA TYR A 73 -6.65 24.38 12.35
C TYR A 73 -7.46 23.38 13.17
N THR A 74 -6.78 22.35 13.65
CA THR A 74 -7.33 21.39 14.62
C THR A 74 -7.55 22.04 15.99
N LEU A 75 -8.62 21.63 16.67
CA LEU A 75 -9.02 22.18 17.98
C LEU A 75 -8.51 21.36 19.17
N GLY A 76 -7.87 20.21 18.93
CA GLY A 76 -7.56 19.23 19.98
C GLY A 76 -8.74 18.31 20.32
N THR A 77 -9.90 18.52 19.70
CA THR A 77 -11.10 17.69 19.83
C THR A 77 -11.18 16.65 18.70
N PRO A 78 -12.06 15.63 18.81
CA PRO A 78 -12.14 14.59 17.80
C PRO A 78 -12.42 15.10 16.38
N VAL A 79 -11.59 14.68 15.44
CA VAL A 79 -11.72 14.97 14.00
C VAL A 79 -12.54 13.86 13.35
N ALA A 80 -13.75 14.18 12.89
CA ALA A 80 -14.58 13.25 12.15
C ALA A 80 -14.41 13.43 10.65
N LEU A 81 -14.19 12.34 9.92
CA LEU A 81 -13.99 12.30 8.47
C LEU A 81 -15.07 11.45 7.82
N PHE A 82 -15.62 11.93 6.71
CA PHE A 82 -16.63 11.21 5.91
C PHE A 82 -16.24 11.17 4.44
N VAL A 83 -16.49 10.03 3.80
CA VAL A 83 -16.30 9.79 2.36
C VAL A 83 -17.54 9.07 1.81
N PRO A 84 -18.28 9.67 0.85
CA PRO A 84 -19.47 9.04 0.29
C PRO A 84 -19.12 7.83 -0.61
N ASN A 85 -20.06 6.89 -0.73
CA ASN A 85 -19.98 5.81 -1.71
C ASN A 85 -20.85 6.20 -2.92
N GLU A 86 -20.23 6.58 -4.05
CA GLU A 86 -20.95 7.09 -5.22
C GLU A 86 -21.27 6.01 -6.28
N ASN A 87 -20.50 4.92 -6.31
CA ASN A 87 -20.49 3.97 -7.43
C ASN A 87 -20.93 2.55 -7.00
N VAL A 88 -21.99 2.46 -6.19
CA VAL A 88 -22.56 1.17 -5.75
C VAL A 88 -23.40 0.58 -6.88
N ARG A 89 -23.02 -0.59 -7.40
CA ARG A 89 -23.79 -1.38 -8.37
C ARG A 89 -24.36 -2.63 -7.70
N PRO A 90 -25.62 -2.62 -7.22
CA PRO A 90 -26.19 -3.74 -6.46
C PRO A 90 -26.39 -5.02 -7.28
N LYS A 91 -26.43 -4.92 -8.62
CA LYS A 91 -26.78 -6.04 -9.50
C LYS A 91 -25.64 -7.04 -9.73
N ASP A 92 -24.39 -6.62 -9.53
CA ASP A 92 -23.21 -7.44 -9.87
C ASP A 92 -22.90 -8.55 -8.83
N TYR A 93 -23.68 -8.67 -7.75
CA TYR A 93 -23.35 -9.53 -6.60
C TYR A 93 -24.40 -10.58 -6.22
N LYS A 94 -25.54 -10.66 -6.90
CA LYS A 94 -26.65 -11.56 -6.51
C LYS A 94 -26.29 -13.04 -6.49
N GLU A 95 -25.41 -13.49 -7.38
CA GLU A 95 -24.96 -14.88 -7.46
C GLU A 95 -23.97 -15.23 -6.31
N MET A 96 -23.33 -14.23 -5.70
CA MET A 96 -22.35 -14.41 -4.62
C MET A 96 -22.97 -14.50 -3.21
N ASP A 97 -24.27 -14.23 -3.05
CA ASP A 97 -24.92 -14.22 -1.73
C ASP A 97 -25.14 -15.62 -1.13
N GLN A 98 -25.09 -16.66 -1.97
CA GLN A 98 -25.34 -18.05 -1.57
C GLN A 98 -24.07 -18.89 -1.43
N VAL A 99 -22.92 -18.36 -1.84
CA VAL A 99 -21.66 -19.10 -1.88
C VAL A 99 -20.57 -18.29 -1.18
N PRO A 100 -19.94 -18.80 -0.09
CA PRO A 100 -18.81 -18.12 0.53
C PRO A 100 -17.64 -18.07 -0.45
N ARG A 101 -17.11 -16.87 -0.73
CA ARG A 101 -16.05 -16.73 -1.73
C ARG A 101 -14.74 -17.29 -1.17
N PRO A 102 -14.05 -18.21 -1.88
CA PRO A 102 -12.75 -18.70 -1.46
C PRO A 102 -11.78 -17.55 -1.13
N GLY A 103 -11.09 -17.65 0.00
CA GLY A 103 -10.13 -16.65 0.46
C GLY A 103 -10.70 -15.34 1.02
N HIS A 104 -12.03 -15.16 1.04
CA HIS A 104 -12.70 -14.02 1.67
C HIS A 104 -13.23 -14.34 3.08
N ALA A 105 -13.79 -13.33 3.72
CA ALA A 105 -14.35 -13.42 5.07
C ALA A 105 -15.83 -13.82 5.09
N ASP A 106 -16.45 -14.20 3.97
CA ASP A 106 -17.91 -14.40 3.89
C ASP A 106 -18.41 -15.44 4.90
N TYR A 107 -17.78 -16.63 4.92
CA TYR A 107 -18.12 -17.70 5.87
C TYR A 107 -17.79 -17.30 7.32
N THR A 108 -16.58 -16.80 7.57
CA THR A 108 -16.15 -16.47 8.94
C THR A 108 -16.94 -15.29 9.53
N TYR A 109 -17.41 -14.36 8.69
CA TYR A 109 -18.28 -13.27 9.12
C TYR A 109 -19.66 -13.79 9.53
N GLN A 110 -20.27 -14.66 8.72
CA GLN A 110 -21.54 -15.30 9.07
C GLN A 110 -21.41 -16.11 10.37
N MET A 111 -20.37 -16.95 10.50
CA MET A 111 -20.17 -17.77 11.69
C MET A 111 -19.92 -16.94 12.95
N LYS A 112 -19.25 -15.79 12.81
CA LYS A 112 -18.95 -14.91 13.94
C LYS A 112 -20.15 -14.09 14.41
N TYR A 113 -20.95 -13.58 13.47
CA TYR A 113 -21.99 -12.59 13.76
C TYR A 113 -23.43 -13.09 13.56
N GLY A 114 -23.62 -14.29 13.02
CA GLY A 114 -24.94 -14.87 12.74
C GLY A 114 -25.71 -14.18 11.61
N ILE A 115 -25.08 -13.25 10.88
CA ILE A 115 -25.70 -12.48 9.80
C ILE A 115 -24.82 -12.47 8.54
N ARG A 116 -25.45 -12.41 7.38
CA ARG A 116 -24.78 -12.18 6.10
C ARG A 116 -24.90 -10.71 5.74
N ALA A 117 -23.77 -10.05 5.50
CA ALA A 117 -23.77 -8.70 4.97
C ALA A 117 -24.01 -8.76 3.46
N SER A 118 -24.71 -7.77 2.90
CA SER A 118 -24.94 -7.66 1.45
C SER A 118 -23.64 -7.46 0.64
N SER A 119 -22.54 -7.11 1.30
CA SER A 119 -21.20 -7.05 0.69
C SER A 119 -20.46 -8.40 0.69
N GLY A 120 -21.09 -9.44 1.21
CA GLY A 120 -20.48 -10.72 1.58
C GLY A 120 -19.70 -10.61 2.89
N GLY A 121 -18.43 -10.18 2.81
CA GLY A 121 -17.50 -10.09 3.96
C GLY A 121 -17.79 -8.95 4.95
N GLY A 122 -18.91 -8.24 4.80
CA GLY A 122 -19.30 -7.14 5.68
C GLY A 122 -18.24 -6.05 5.76
N ARG A 123 -17.82 -5.77 6.99
CA ARG A 123 -16.80 -4.75 7.33
C ARG A 123 -15.37 -5.18 7.00
N ALA A 124 -15.14 -6.41 6.54
CA ALA A 124 -13.82 -6.86 6.06
C ALA A 124 -13.48 -6.33 4.65
N SER A 125 -14.39 -5.59 4.02
CA SER A 125 -14.15 -4.95 2.72
C SER A 125 -12.97 -3.99 2.77
N ALA A 126 -12.16 -3.99 1.69
CA ALA A 126 -11.09 -3.01 1.50
C ALA A 126 -11.59 -1.55 1.48
N ARG A 127 -12.89 -1.28 1.34
CA ARG A 127 -13.45 0.09 1.47
C ARG A 127 -13.19 0.70 2.85
N GLU A 128 -13.17 -0.12 3.92
CA GLU A 128 -12.89 0.33 5.29
C GLU A 128 -11.52 1.02 5.40
N THR A 129 -10.55 0.62 4.57
CA THR A 129 -9.19 1.17 4.57
C THR A 129 -9.12 2.66 4.23
N ILE A 130 -10.18 3.25 3.66
CA ILE A 130 -10.28 4.70 3.46
C ILE A 130 -10.17 5.44 4.79
N GLY A 131 -10.88 4.96 5.82
CA GLY A 131 -10.81 5.57 7.15
C GLY A 131 -9.39 5.55 7.70
N ARG A 132 -8.65 4.46 7.44
CA ARG A 132 -7.24 4.29 7.86
C ARG A 132 -6.30 5.23 7.11
N VAL A 133 -6.41 5.29 5.78
CA VAL A 133 -5.59 6.20 4.95
C VAL A 133 -5.86 7.66 5.29
N ALA A 134 -7.13 8.03 5.47
CA ALA A 134 -7.51 9.39 5.82
C ALA A 134 -6.96 9.81 7.20
N SER A 135 -7.11 8.96 8.21
CA SER A 135 -6.52 9.22 9.53
C SER A 135 -4.99 9.18 9.53
N GLY A 136 -4.40 8.30 8.72
CA GLY A 136 -2.95 8.18 8.57
C GLY A 136 -2.33 9.43 7.97
N ALA A 137 -3.01 10.11 7.05
CA ALA A 137 -2.56 11.40 6.51
C ALA A 137 -2.47 12.49 7.60
N ILE A 138 -3.42 12.51 8.55
CA ILE A 138 -3.37 13.42 9.70
C ILE A 138 -2.16 13.10 10.60
N ALA A 139 -1.98 11.82 10.92
CA ALA A 139 -0.85 11.36 11.74
C ALA A 139 0.50 11.66 11.08
N GLU A 140 0.62 11.39 9.77
CA GLU A 140 1.83 11.64 9.00
C GLU A 140 2.16 13.14 8.96
N LYS A 141 1.16 14.00 8.74
CA LYS A 141 1.35 15.45 8.77
C LYS A 141 1.86 15.92 10.12
N TRP A 142 1.25 15.46 11.22
CA TRP A 142 1.71 15.80 12.56
C TRP A 142 3.14 15.32 12.83
N LEU A 143 3.47 14.08 12.47
CA LEU A 143 4.82 13.53 12.63
C LEU A 143 5.87 14.32 11.84
N LYS A 144 5.53 14.71 10.60
CA LYS A 144 6.40 15.55 9.77
C LYS A 144 6.64 16.92 10.39
N ASP A 145 5.58 17.61 10.80
CA ASP A 145 5.68 18.97 11.37
C ASP A 145 6.41 18.97 12.71
N LYS A 146 6.19 17.94 13.54
CA LYS A 146 6.75 17.87 14.90
C LYS A 146 8.18 17.33 14.95
N PHE A 147 8.51 16.34 14.13
CA PHE A 147 9.76 15.57 14.25
C PHE A 147 10.57 15.51 12.94
N GLY A 148 10.04 16.03 11.83
CA GLY A 148 10.65 15.82 10.51
C GLY A 148 10.62 14.35 10.05
N THR A 149 9.75 13.54 10.66
CA THR A 149 9.58 12.12 10.29
C THR A 149 8.98 12.01 8.90
N SER A 150 9.54 11.14 8.07
CA SER A 150 8.97 10.81 6.76
C SER A 150 8.77 9.31 6.62
N ILE A 151 7.67 8.92 5.99
CA ILE A 151 7.29 7.52 5.80
C ILE A 151 7.12 7.28 4.31
N VAL A 152 7.96 6.43 3.75
CA VAL A 152 7.93 6.10 2.31
C VAL A 152 7.80 4.60 2.16
N CYS A 153 6.81 4.18 1.38
CA CYS A 153 6.62 2.78 1.02
C CYS A 153 6.70 2.62 -0.50
N TRP A 154 7.08 1.42 -0.95
CA TRP A 154 7.06 1.05 -2.36
C TRP A 154 6.84 -0.45 -2.53
N VAL A 155 6.41 -0.84 -3.72
CA VAL A 155 6.32 -2.24 -4.13
C VAL A 155 7.72 -2.75 -4.42
N SER A 156 8.16 -3.76 -3.67
CA SER A 156 9.47 -4.39 -3.82
C SER A 156 9.43 -5.74 -4.51
N SER A 157 8.24 -6.37 -4.61
CA SER A 157 8.04 -7.55 -5.45
C SER A 157 6.60 -7.72 -5.92
N ILE A 158 6.41 -8.32 -7.10
CA ILE A 158 5.12 -8.81 -7.61
C ILE A 158 5.33 -10.22 -8.17
N GLY A 159 4.56 -11.19 -7.70
CA GLY A 159 4.71 -12.59 -8.09
C GLY A 159 6.12 -13.10 -7.80
N THR A 160 6.82 -13.55 -8.85
CA THR A 160 8.21 -14.07 -8.77
C THR A 160 9.26 -13.02 -9.12
N VAL A 161 8.86 -11.77 -9.37
CA VAL A 161 9.77 -10.67 -9.72
C VAL A 161 10.04 -9.83 -8.47
N ASP A 162 11.30 -9.81 -8.05
CA ASP A 162 11.79 -8.98 -6.95
C ASP A 162 12.66 -7.82 -7.47
N MET A 163 12.72 -6.74 -6.70
CA MET A 163 13.82 -5.78 -6.82
C MET A 163 15.17 -6.45 -6.47
N PRO A 164 16.29 -5.94 -7.02
CA PRO A 164 17.63 -6.41 -6.64
C PRO A 164 17.83 -6.44 -5.12
N ARG A 165 18.33 -7.56 -4.60
CA ARG A 165 18.46 -7.79 -3.16
C ARG A 165 19.37 -6.80 -2.46
N ASP A 166 20.38 -6.27 -3.15
CA ASP A 166 21.31 -5.27 -2.63
C ASP A 166 20.63 -3.91 -2.39
N LEU A 167 19.58 -3.56 -3.15
CA LEU A 167 18.73 -2.40 -2.91
C LEU A 167 17.73 -2.64 -1.77
N LEU A 168 17.36 -3.90 -1.52
CA LEU A 168 16.40 -4.26 -0.48
C LEU A 168 17.07 -4.50 0.89
N ASN A 169 18.26 -5.07 0.93
CA ASN A 169 18.89 -5.49 2.19
C ASN A 169 19.63 -4.37 2.91
N ASP A 170 19.84 -3.23 2.26
CA ASP A 170 20.52 -2.07 2.84
C ASP A 170 19.58 -0.85 2.83
N PRO A 171 18.95 -0.53 3.99
CA PRO A 171 18.09 0.64 4.11
C PRO A 171 18.77 1.95 3.72
N LEU A 172 20.10 2.04 3.85
CA LEU A 172 20.87 3.24 3.47
C LEU A 172 20.90 3.45 1.95
N LYS A 173 20.65 2.41 1.16
CA LYS A 173 20.51 2.50 -0.31
C LYS A 173 19.08 2.75 -0.75
N ALA A 174 18.11 2.54 0.13
CA ALA A 174 16.70 2.74 -0.14
C ALA A 174 16.30 4.21 0.08
N VAL A 175 16.90 5.12 -0.69
CA VAL A 175 16.80 6.59 -0.52
C VAL A 175 15.64 7.20 -1.32
N TYR A 176 14.58 6.43 -1.57
CA TYR A 176 13.44 6.90 -2.36
C TYR A 176 12.59 7.90 -1.59
N THR A 177 12.20 8.98 -2.25
CA THR A 177 11.14 9.89 -1.81
C THR A 177 9.77 9.35 -2.24
N ARG A 178 8.70 9.89 -1.66
CA ARG A 178 7.34 9.60 -2.14
C ARG A 178 7.16 9.99 -3.61
N GLU A 179 7.79 11.07 -4.03
CA GLU A 179 7.75 11.52 -5.42
C GLU A 179 8.39 10.48 -6.33
N ASP A 180 9.59 9.97 -6.02
CA ASP A 180 10.24 8.91 -6.80
C ASP A 180 9.34 7.67 -6.94
N VAL A 181 8.69 7.25 -5.86
CA VAL A 181 7.77 6.10 -5.89
C VAL A 181 6.59 6.34 -6.83
N ASP A 182 6.06 7.56 -6.86
CA ASP A 182 4.87 7.89 -7.62
C ASP A 182 5.19 8.24 -9.09
N THR A 183 6.36 8.83 -9.37
CA THR A 183 6.81 9.23 -10.71
C THR A 183 7.64 8.13 -11.37
N VAL A 184 8.84 7.85 -10.86
CA VAL A 184 9.76 6.81 -11.38
C VAL A 184 9.14 5.41 -11.26
N GLY A 185 8.33 5.18 -10.23
CA GLY A 185 7.58 3.94 -10.06
C GLY A 185 6.37 3.77 -10.98
N SER A 186 6.13 4.72 -11.89
CA SER A 186 5.10 4.64 -12.92
C SER A 186 5.74 4.48 -14.30
N ILE A 187 5.33 3.45 -15.04
CA ILE A 187 5.85 3.18 -16.38
C ILE A 187 4.75 3.29 -17.43
N ARG A 188 5.10 3.70 -18.64
CA ARG A 188 4.15 3.78 -19.76
C ARG A 188 4.26 2.54 -20.64
N ILE A 189 3.12 2.03 -21.09
CA ILE A 189 3.07 0.91 -22.04
C ILE A 189 3.45 1.40 -23.44
N LEU A 190 4.32 0.65 -24.11
CA LEU A 190 4.56 0.77 -25.54
C LEU A 190 3.80 -0.33 -26.28
N ARG A 191 3.27 0.00 -27.46
CA ARG A 191 2.63 -0.98 -28.34
C ARG A 191 3.16 -0.85 -29.76
N ASP A 192 3.46 -2.00 -30.36
CA ASP A 192 3.95 -2.09 -31.74
C ASP A 192 2.87 -1.58 -32.72
N PRO A 193 3.15 -0.50 -33.48
CA PRO A 193 2.18 0.11 -34.40
C PRO A 193 1.79 -0.80 -35.57
N SER A 194 2.56 -1.85 -35.86
CA SER A 194 2.21 -2.85 -36.89
C SER A 194 1.10 -3.81 -36.44
N LYS A 195 0.91 -3.94 -35.11
CA LYS A 195 -0.06 -4.85 -34.49
C LYS A 195 -1.18 -4.14 -33.75
N TRP A 196 -0.99 -2.86 -33.42
CA TRP A 196 -1.95 -2.06 -32.67
C TRP A 196 -1.98 -0.64 -33.19
N THR A 197 -3.18 -0.05 -33.25
CA THR A 197 -3.37 1.34 -33.63
C THR A 197 -4.39 1.99 -32.71
N LYS A 198 -4.24 3.30 -32.52
CA LYS A 198 -5.22 4.09 -31.77
C LYS A 198 -6.45 4.33 -32.65
N VAL A 199 -7.63 4.01 -32.12
CA VAL A 199 -8.94 4.22 -32.74
C VAL A 199 -9.75 5.21 -31.89
N ASN A 200 -10.67 5.94 -32.54
CA ASN A 200 -11.42 7.01 -31.87
C ASN A 200 -12.61 6.49 -31.05
N ASP A 201 -13.12 5.29 -31.35
CA ASP A 201 -14.22 4.70 -30.60
C ASP A 201 -13.71 4.00 -29.34
N ALA A 202 -14.33 4.30 -28.19
CA ALA A 202 -13.85 3.82 -26.90
C ALA A 202 -14.10 2.31 -26.67
N VAL A 203 -15.14 1.74 -27.28
CA VAL A 203 -15.45 0.31 -27.17
C VAL A 203 -14.50 -0.47 -28.06
N GLU A 204 -14.34 -0.03 -29.31
CA GLU A 204 -13.40 -0.60 -30.27
C GLU A 204 -11.95 -0.51 -29.74
N GLN A 205 -11.57 0.61 -29.13
CA GLN A 205 -10.26 0.77 -28.50
C GLN A 205 -10.05 -0.24 -27.37
N LEU A 206 -11.07 -0.49 -26.55
CA LEU A 206 -10.98 -1.46 -25.46
C LEU A 206 -10.82 -2.90 -25.97
N GLU A 207 -11.52 -3.25 -27.06
CA GLU A 207 -11.38 -4.57 -27.70
C GLU A 207 -10.00 -4.73 -28.34
N ASN A 208 -9.51 -3.71 -29.04
CA ASN A 208 -8.18 -3.69 -29.62
C ASN A 208 -7.07 -3.80 -28.54
N ASP A 209 -7.21 -3.06 -27.44
CA ASP A 209 -6.31 -3.14 -26.28
C ASP A 209 -6.25 -4.56 -25.69
N LYS A 210 -7.42 -5.20 -25.54
CA LYS A 210 -7.51 -6.58 -25.04
C LYS A 210 -6.88 -7.57 -26.01
N ALA A 211 -7.15 -7.46 -27.31
CA ALA A 211 -6.57 -8.34 -28.32
C ALA A 211 -5.04 -8.24 -28.32
N TYR A 212 -4.50 -7.01 -28.24
CA TYR A 212 -3.06 -6.78 -28.13
C TYR A 212 -2.47 -7.35 -26.85
N ASP A 213 -3.14 -7.19 -25.69
CA ASP A 213 -2.66 -7.77 -24.43
C ASP A 213 -2.61 -9.31 -24.47
N VAL A 214 -3.58 -9.95 -25.13
CA VAL A 214 -3.58 -11.41 -25.32
C VAL A 214 -2.42 -11.85 -26.21
N ASP A 215 -2.18 -11.17 -27.34
CA ASP A 215 -1.00 -11.44 -28.20
C ASP A 215 0.29 -11.18 -27.44
N PHE A 216 0.37 -10.06 -26.71
CA PHE A 216 1.53 -9.70 -25.90
C PHE A 216 1.87 -10.78 -24.87
N VAL A 217 0.90 -11.37 -24.17
CA VAL A 217 1.17 -12.40 -23.17
C VAL A 217 1.53 -13.75 -23.80
N LYS A 218 0.96 -14.08 -24.97
CA LYS A 218 1.13 -15.39 -25.61
C LYS A 218 2.25 -15.46 -26.65
N ALA A 219 2.69 -14.32 -27.17
CA ALA A 219 3.77 -14.26 -28.15
C ALA A 219 5.09 -14.73 -27.50
N GLU A 220 5.90 -15.42 -28.30
CA GLU A 220 7.27 -15.79 -27.92
C GLU A 220 8.02 -14.52 -27.50
N ASP A 221 8.60 -14.54 -26.30
CA ASP A 221 9.31 -13.40 -25.73
C ASP A 221 10.63 -13.21 -26.47
N ASP A 222 10.61 -12.37 -27.50
CA ASP A 222 11.84 -11.85 -28.05
C ASP A 222 12.38 -10.78 -27.09
N MET A 223 13.59 -10.98 -26.62
CA MET A 223 14.25 -10.11 -25.64
C MET A 223 14.55 -8.71 -26.19
N THR A 224 14.07 -8.36 -27.38
CA THR A 224 14.39 -7.13 -28.11
C THR A 224 13.19 -6.20 -28.27
N THR A 225 11.96 -6.70 -28.14
CA THR A 225 10.74 -5.95 -28.40
C THR A 225 10.50 -4.90 -27.31
N PRO A 226 10.41 -3.60 -27.67
CA PRO A 226 9.98 -2.54 -26.78
C PRO A 226 8.59 -2.82 -26.20
N ALA A 227 8.47 -2.75 -24.87
CA ALA A 227 7.23 -3.00 -24.15
C ALA A 227 6.86 -1.84 -23.20
N TYR A 228 7.86 -1.14 -22.68
CA TYR A 228 7.66 -0.06 -21.71
C TYR A 228 8.66 1.08 -21.91
N ILE A 229 8.29 2.25 -21.41
CA ILE A 229 9.17 3.41 -21.32
C ILE A 229 8.99 4.10 -19.96
N ASP A 230 10.09 4.55 -19.37
CA ASP A 230 10.07 5.29 -18.11
C ASP A 230 9.97 6.82 -18.32
N THR A 231 10.04 7.57 -17.22
CA THR A 231 9.99 9.04 -17.24
C THR A 231 11.24 9.71 -17.82
N GLU A 232 12.34 8.96 -17.97
CA GLU A 232 13.59 9.42 -18.56
C GLU A 232 13.72 9.04 -20.06
N ASN A 233 12.64 8.50 -20.64
CA ASN A 233 12.58 7.99 -22.01
C ASN A 233 13.47 6.77 -22.29
N ILE A 234 13.83 6.00 -21.25
CA ILE A 234 14.53 4.73 -21.42
C ILE A 234 13.52 3.64 -21.78
N VAL A 235 13.81 2.88 -22.82
CA VAL A 235 12.92 1.85 -23.36
C VAL A 235 13.33 0.47 -22.84
N TYR A 236 12.32 -0.30 -22.41
CA TYR A 236 12.49 -1.61 -21.80
C TYR A 236 11.67 -2.68 -22.51
N ASN A 237 12.17 -3.91 -22.52
CA ASN A 237 11.41 -5.08 -22.93
C ASN A 237 10.55 -5.65 -21.78
N ARG A 238 9.94 -6.82 -22.01
CA ARG A 238 9.04 -7.48 -21.05
C ARG A 238 9.70 -7.90 -19.73
N ASN A 239 11.00 -8.17 -19.77
CA ASN A 239 11.82 -8.57 -18.61
C ASN A 239 12.48 -7.38 -17.91
N GLY A 240 12.23 -6.16 -18.38
CA GLY A 240 12.83 -4.95 -17.82
C GLY A 240 14.28 -4.72 -18.25
N ASN A 241 14.76 -5.40 -19.29
CA ASN A 241 16.06 -5.09 -19.88
C ASN A 241 15.94 -3.87 -20.78
N VAL A 242 16.95 -3.00 -20.73
CA VAL A 242 17.05 -1.86 -21.64
C VAL A 242 17.22 -2.37 -23.07
N VAL A 243 16.42 -1.83 -23.99
CA VAL A 243 16.50 -2.13 -25.42
C VAL A 243 16.58 -0.83 -26.23
N HIS A 244 16.96 -0.95 -27.51
CA HIS A 244 17.04 0.20 -28.40
C HIS A 244 15.64 0.78 -28.63
N ALA A 245 15.52 2.10 -28.55
CA ALA A 245 14.26 2.79 -28.84
C ALA A 245 13.91 2.63 -30.33
N PRO A 246 12.64 2.37 -30.69
CA PRO A 246 12.25 2.31 -32.10
C PRO A 246 12.46 3.67 -32.78
N GLU A 247 12.80 3.67 -34.08
CA GLU A 247 13.09 4.91 -34.85
C GLU A 247 11.93 5.91 -34.81
N ASN A 248 10.69 5.43 -34.79
CA ASN A 248 9.47 6.24 -34.64
C ASN A 248 8.79 5.96 -33.30
N LEU A 249 9.44 6.34 -32.19
CA LEU A 249 8.94 6.13 -30.83
C LEU A 249 7.55 6.71 -30.60
N ASP A 250 7.22 7.84 -31.21
CA ASP A 250 5.92 8.49 -31.05
C ASP A 250 4.75 7.60 -31.49
N ALA A 251 4.96 6.75 -32.50
CA ALA A 251 3.95 5.79 -32.95
C ALA A 251 3.72 4.63 -31.96
N TRP A 252 4.66 4.38 -31.05
CA TRP A 252 4.57 3.31 -30.05
C TRP A 252 3.95 3.78 -28.73
N LEU A 253 3.96 5.09 -28.46
CA LEU A 253 3.50 5.68 -27.21
C LEU A 253 1.99 5.48 -27.05
N THR A 254 1.60 4.92 -25.91
CA THR A 254 0.20 4.88 -25.46
C THR A 254 -0.06 5.93 -24.39
N ASP A 255 -1.34 6.18 -24.11
CA ASP A 255 -1.77 6.97 -22.93
C ASP A 255 -1.80 6.11 -21.65
N ASP A 256 -1.37 4.85 -21.72
CA ASP A 256 -1.50 3.88 -20.63
C ASP A 256 -0.30 3.95 -19.70
N LEU A 257 -0.48 4.66 -18.59
CA LEU A 257 0.45 4.71 -17.48
C LEU A 257 0.08 3.65 -16.43
N ILE A 258 1.07 2.88 -15.98
CA ILE A 258 0.93 1.87 -14.94
C ILE A 258 1.66 2.36 -13.68
N PRO A 259 0.95 2.78 -12.63
CA PRO A 259 1.57 3.14 -11.36
C PRO A 259 1.89 1.87 -10.58
N VAL A 260 2.99 1.19 -10.91
CA VAL A 260 3.45 -0.01 -10.18
C VAL A 260 3.89 0.36 -8.76
N ARG A 261 4.35 1.61 -8.58
CA ARG A 261 4.95 2.13 -7.35
C ARG A 261 6.19 1.36 -6.93
N CYS A 262 7.00 0.95 -7.91
CA CYS A 262 8.31 0.34 -7.72
C CYS A 262 9.37 1.31 -8.28
N PRO A 263 10.14 2.04 -7.46
CA PRO A 263 11.10 3.08 -7.89
C PRO A 263 12.40 2.48 -8.46
N HIS A 264 12.25 1.42 -9.26
CA HIS A 264 13.32 0.76 -10.00
C HIS A 264 12.73 0.33 -11.35
N PRO A 265 12.90 1.15 -12.42
CA PRO A 265 12.21 0.95 -13.69
C PRO A 265 12.38 -0.46 -14.31
N PRO A 266 13.57 -1.10 -14.30
CA PRO A 266 13.71 -2.48 -14.77
C PRO A 266 12.74 -3.44 -14.07
N SER A 267 12.71 -3.40 -12.73
CA SER A 267 11.80 -4.26 -11.96
C SER A 267 10.34 -3.86 -12.17
N ALA A 268 10.03 -2.57 -12.26
CA ALA A 268 8.66 -2.11 -12.53
C ALA A 268 8.12 -2.62 -13.87
N CYS A 269 8.97 -2.67 -14.91
CA CYS A 269 8.64 -3.24 -16.23
C CYS A 269 8.35 -4.75 -16.14
N ALA A 270 9.26 -5.51 -15.54
CA ALA A 270 9.07 -6.95 -15.33
C ALA A 270 7.81 -7.26 -14.49
N MET A 271 7.59 -6.51 -13.41
CA MET A 271 6.39 -6.62 -12.58
C MET A 271 5.12 -6.28 -13.36
N SER A 272 5.15 -5.27 -14.24
CA SER A 272 4.01 -4.91 -15.08
C SER A 272 3.65 -6.02 -16.06
N THR A 273 4.63 -6.72 -16.62
CA THR A 273 4.42 -7.91 -17.45
C THR A 273 3.69 -9.00 -16.67
N VAL A 274 4.07 -9.25 -15.41
CA VAL A 274 3.36 -10.19 -14.53
C VAL A 274 1.91 -9.76 -14.34
N VAL A 275 1.66 -8.48 -14.05
CA VAL A 275 0.28 -7.95 -13.85
C VAL A 275 -0.57 -8.11 -15.12
N ARG A 276 -0.01 -7.82 -16.30
CA ARG A 276 -0.68 -8.00 -17.59
C ARG A 276 -1.01 -9.47 -17.86
N THR A 277 -0.07 -10.36 -17.54
CA THR A 277 -0.27 -11.82 -17.65
C THR A 277 -1.43 -12.29 -16.78
N MET A 278 -1.44 -11.93 -15.48
CA MET A 278 -2.54 -12.27 -14.57
C MET A 278 -3.89 -11.74 -15.07
N LYS A 279 -3.91 -10.55 -15.67
CA LYS A 279 -5.14 -9.98 -16.23
C LYS A 279 -5.68 -10.81 -17.42
N VAL A 280 -4.80 -11.25 -18.32
CA VAL A 280 -5.18 -12.11 -19.47
C VAL A 280 -5.62 -13.49 -19.01
N ASP A 281 -4.96 -14.03 -18.00
CA ASP A 281 -5.26 -15.35 -17.42
C ASP A 281 -6.51 -15.33 -16.50
N GLU A 282 -7.13 -14.15 -16.33
CA GLU A 282 -8.26 -13.91 -15.43
C GLU A 282 -7.96 -14.30 -13.96
N ASP A 283 -6.69 -14.21 -13.58
CA ASP A 283 -6.15 -14.61 -12.27
C ASP A 283 -5.60 -13.38 -11.51
N SER A 284 -4.97 -13.60 -10.36
CA SER A 284 -4.30 -12.54 -9.61
C SER A 284 -3.01 -12.98 -8.95
N THR A 285 -2.19 -12.01 -8.56
CA THR A 285 -0.93 -12.24 -7.86
C THR A 285 -0.78 -11.33 -6.64
N GLY A 286 0.16 -11.70 -5.77
CA GLY A 286 0.55 -10.95 -4.58
C GLY A 286 1.97 -10.43 -4.69
N GLY A 287 2.58 -10.14 -3.55
CA GLY A 287 3.99 -9.75 -3.46
C GLY A 287 4.28 -8.96 -2.19
N VAL A 288 5.27 -8.08 -2.24
CA VAL A 288 5.81 -7.42 -1.04
C VAL A 288 5.83 -5.90 -1.20
N VAL A 289 5.44 -5.21 -0.12
CA VAL A 289 5.63 -3.76 0.05
C VAL A 289 6.74 -3.54 1.07
N THR A 290 7.72 -2.71 0.73
CA THR A 290 8.76 -2.25 1.65
C THR A 290 8.40 -0.88 2.19
N CYS A 291 8.71 -0.63 3.47
CA CYS A 291 8.51 0.66 4.14
C CYS A 291 9.79 1.12 4.84
N VAL A 292 10.06 2.41 4.75
CA VAL A 292 11.09 3.12 5.51
C VAL A 292 10.47 4.29 6.25
N VAL A 293 10.65 4.34 7.57
CA VAL A 293 10.36 5.49 8.41
C VAL A 293 11.69 6.18 8.75
N ARG A 294 11.92 7.35 8.17
CA ARG A 294 13.11 8.16 8.41
C ARG A 294 12.84 9.18 9.49
N ASN A 295 13.87 9.51 10.27
CA ASN A 295 13.77 10.45 11.40
C ASN A 295 12.64 10.06 12.38
N ALA A 296 12.45 8.75 12.62
CA ALA A 296 11.62 8.33 13.73
C ALA A 296 12.26 8.84 15.03
N PRO A 297 11.50 9.42 15.97
CA PRO A 297 12.02 9.76 17.28
C PRO A 297 12.68 8.54 17.94
N VAL A 298 13.80 8.76 18.64
CA VAL A 298 14.47 7.74 19.45
C VAL A 298 13.65 7.49 20.71
N GLY A 299 13.56 6.24 21.16
CA GLY A 299 12.88 5.93 22.42
C GLY A 299 11.39 5.60 22.30
N LEU A 300 10.86 5.38 21.09
CA LEU A 300 9.47 4.96 20.90
C LEU A 300 9.31 3.45 21.06
N GLY A 301 8.23 3.04 21.73
CA GLY A 301 7.91 1.64 22.03
C GLY A 301 8.26 1.23 23.46
N GLU A 302 7.93 -0.02 23.80
CA GLU A 302 8.16 -0.58 25.14
C GLU A 302 9.09 -1.80 25.09
N PRO A 303 9.80 -2.14 26.18
CA PRO A 303 10.68 -3.31 26.20
C PRO A 303 9.95 -4.66 26.29
N CYS A 304 8.64 -4.66 26.57
CA CYS A 304 7.89 -5.89 26.91
C CYS A 304 6.70 -6.16 25.97
N PHE A 305 5.51 -5.61 26.27
CA PHE A 305 4.26 -5.96 25.56
C PHE A 305 4.02 -5.11 24.31
N ASP A 306 4.30 -3.82 24.39
CA ASP A 306 4.08 -2.86 23.29
C ASP A 306 5.42 -2.51 22.61
N LYS A 307 6.23 -3.53 22.31
CA LYS A 307 7.45 -3.38 21.51
C LYS A 307 7.11 -2.72 20.19
N MET A 308 7.93 -1.77 19.73
CA MET A 308 7.65 -1.03 18.50
C MET A 308 7.47 -1.96 17.30
N GLN A 309 8.30 -3.02 17.17
CA GLN A 309 8.10 -4.00 16.08
C GLN A 309 6.81 -4.82 16.23
N ALA A 310 6.33 -5.07 17.45
CA ALA A 310 5.08 -5.78 17.68
C ALA A 310 3.86 -4.90 17.36
N VAL A 311 3.92 -3.62 17.73
CA VAL A 311 2.89 -2.62 17.39
C VAL A 311 2.82 -2.41 15.87
N LEU A 312 3.97 -2.26 15.21
CA LEU A 312 4.04 -2.19 13.74
C LEU A 312 3.52 -3.48 13.11
N ALA A 313 3.93 -4.66 13.60
CA ALA A 313 3.43 -5.93 13.09
C ALA A 313 1.90 -6.03 13.22
N HIS A 314 1.33 -5.62 14.35
CA HIS A 314 -0.12 -5.58 14.54
C HIS A 314 -0.79 -4.61 13.55
N ALA A 315 -0.24 -3.41 13.38
CA ALA A 315 -0.72 -2.42 12.42
C ALA A 315 -0.73 -2.99 10.99
N MET A 316 0.38 -3.58 10.56
CA MET A 316 0.51 -4.15 9.22
C MET A 316 -0.35 -5.39 9.04
N MET A 317 -0.30 -6.36 9.95
CA MET A 317 -1.08 -7.61 9.84
C MET A 317 -2.60 -7.39 9.95
N SER A 318 -3.05 -6.20 10.35
CA SER A 318 -4.46 -5.81 10.33
C SER A 318 -4.96 -5.30 8.97
N ILE A 319 -4.06 -5.10 8.00
CA ILE A 319 -4.39 -4.67 6.64
C ILE A 319 -5.01 -5.85 5.88
N PRO A 320 -6.06 -5.65 5.07
CA PRO A 320 -6.61 -6.74 4.25
C PRO A 320 -5.54 -7.40 3.37
N ALA A 321 -5.63 -8.73 3.25
CA ALA A 321 -4.71 -9.56 2.46
C ALA A 321 -3.25 -9.67 2.97
N THR A 322 -2.87 -9.08 4.10
CA THR A 322 -1.52 -9.30 4.66
C THR A 322 -1.34 -10.72 5.18
N LYS A 323 -0.15 -11.29 4.95
CA LYS A 323 0.24 -12.63 5.40
C LYS A 323 1.59 -12.70 6.11
N GLY A 324 2.40 -11.65 6.03
CA GLY A 324 3.68 -11.60 6.71
C GLY A 324 4.12 -10.18 7.00
N PHE A 325 4.90 -10.05 8.07
CA PHE A 325 5.59 -8.84 8.48
C PHE A 325 7.00 -9.23 8.90
N GLU A 326 7.98 -8.48 8.43
CA GLU A 326 9.37 -8.63 8.88
C GLU A 326 10.03 -7.26 9.01
N ILE A 327 10.89 -7.11 10.01
CA ILE A 327 11.58 -5.86 10.33
C ILE A 327 13.10 -6.04 10.19
N GLY A 328 13.78 -5.03 9.67
CA GLY A 328 15.20 -5.06 9.38
C GLY A 328 15.55 -6.20 8.42
N SER A 329 16.55 -6.98 8.80
CA SER A 329 16.98 -8.21 8.10
C SER A 329 15.90 -9.30 8.07
N GLY A 330 14.88 -9.22 8.92
CA GLY A 330 13.72 -10.10 8.88
C GLY A 330 14.08 -11.58 8.99
N PHE A 331 13.46 -12.40 8.14
CA PHE A 331 13.77 -13.83 8.09
C PHE A 331 15.17 -14.12 7.57
N SER A 332 15.77 -13.24 6.75
CA SER A 332 17.15 -13.45 6.28
C SER A 332 18.19 -13.31 7.41
N GLY A 333 17.83 -12.62 8.50
CA GLY A 333 18.67 -12.49 9.68
C GLY A 333 18.84 -13.81 10.45
N THR A 334 17.91 -14.76 10.34
CA THR A 334 17.94 -16.01 11.14
C THR A 334 19.05 -16.97 10.74
N SER A 335 19.65 -16.78 9.55
CA SER A 335 20.79 -17.57 9.08
C SER A 335 22.15 -16.88 9.29
N LYS A 336 22.18 -15.65 9.83
CA LYS A 336 23.42 -14.90 10.07
C LYS A 336 24.02 -15.24 11.43
N ARG A 337 25.35 -15.16 11.56
CA ARG A 337 26.01 -15.21 12.87
C ARG A 337 25.83 -13.88 13.61
N GLY A 338 25.85 -13.90 14.94
CA GLY A 338 25.76 -12.67 15.75
C GLY A 338 26.85 -11.64 15.40
N SER A 339 28.07 -12.09 15.11
CA SER A 339 29.17 -11.23 14.66
C SER A 339 28.91 -10.54 13.31
N GLU A 340 28.03 -11.10 12.47
CA GLU A 340 27.63 -10.57 11.18
C GLU A 340 26.34 -9.76 11.26
N HIS A 341 25.46 -10.09 12.22
CA HIS A 341 24.13 -9.50 12.38
C HIS A 341 24.09 -8.28 13.30
N ASN A 342 24.89 -8.26 14.38
CA ASN A 342 24.89 -7.14 15.33
C ASN A 342 25.24 -5.81 14.63
N ASP A 343 24.49 -4.74 14.92
CA ASP A 343 24.70 -3.39 14.39
C ASP A 343 25.62 -2.58 15.32
N PRO A 344 26.90 -2.35 14.96
CA PRO A 344 27.83 -1.61 15.81
C PRO A 344 27.43 -0.14 15.93
N PHE A 345 27.49 0.41 17.16
CA PHE A 345 27.28 1.83 17.39
C PHE A 345 28.46 2.68 16.92
N CYS A 346 28.18 3.86 16.41
CA CYS A 346 29.16 4.87 16.05
C CYS A 346 28.66 6.28 16.37
N ALA A 347 29.58 7.23 16.44
CA ALA A 347 29.30 8.67 16.58
C ALA A 347 29.63 9.39 15.27
N GLY A 348 29.23 10.66 15.15
CA GLY A 348 29.61 11.50 14.00
C GLY A 348 28.85 11.24 12.71
N LEU A 349 27.75 10.48 12.74
CA LEU A 349 26.88 10.29 11.56
C LEU A 349 26.05 11.55 11.24
N ASP A 350 25.73 12.36 12.25
CA ASP A 350 25.07 13.64 12.07
C ASP A 350 26.09 14.77 12.26
N ALA A 351 26.40 15.49 11.18
CA ALA A 351 27.33 16.62 11.21
C ALA A 351 26.84 17.76 12.14
N LYS A 352 25.54 17.84 12.41
CA LYS A 352 24.96 18.84 13.33
C LYS A 352 24.94 18.37 14.79
N GLN A 353 25.04 17.06 15.03
CA GLN A 353 25.02 16.44 16.36
C GLN A 353 26.06 15.32 16.43
N PRO A 354 27.37 15.64 16.40
CA PRO A 354 28.43 14.64 16.29
C PRO A 354 28.49 13.67 17.48
N GLU A 355 27.97 14.08 18.64
CA GLU A 355 27.84 13.27 19.85
C GLU A 355 26.68 12.25 19.80
N LYS A 356 25.72 12.44 18.88
CA LYS A 356 24.57 11.53 18.75
C LYS A 356 25.06 10.18 18.21
N LEU A 357 24.77 9.13 18.98
CA LEU A 357 25.05 7.77 18.57
C LEU A 357 24.08 7.34 17.46
N GLY A 358 24.61 6.61 16.49
CA GLY A 358 23.84 5.81 15.53
C GLY A 358 24.52 4.47 15.32
N VAL A 359 24.21 3.80 14.21
CA VAL A 359 24.73 2.47 13.88
C VAL A 359 25.38 2.45 12.50
N THR A 360 26.42 1.65 12.32
CA THR A 360 27.15 1.57 11.02
C THR A 360 26.40 0.75 9.96
N LYS A 361 25.40 -0.02 10.38
CA LYS A 361 24.46 -0.77 9.55
C LYS A 361 23.16 -1.01 10.32
N ASN A 362 22.11 -1.51 9.66
CA ASN A 362 20.76 -1.52 10.22
C ASN A 362 20.04 -2.88 10.03
N ASP A 363 20.68 -3.99 10.39
CA ASP A 363 20.06 -5.32 10.36
C ASP A 363 18.90 -5.45 11.37
N ALA A 364 18.87 -4.64 12.42
CA ALA A 364 17.77 -4.53 13.39
C ALA A 364 16.53 -3.79 12.85
N GLY A 365 16.67 -3.01 11.77
CA GLY A 365 15.58 -2.24 11.17
C GLY A 365 15.06 -1.12 12.07
N GLY A 366 15.95 -0.38 12.72
CA GLY A 366 15.63 0.81 13.51
C GLY A 366 15.07 0.54 14.91
N VAL A 367 14.92 -0.73 15.31
CA VAL A 367 14.32 -1.11 16.60
C VAL A 367 15.18 -2.12 17.33
N LEU A 368 15.65 -1.76 18.53
CA LEU A 368 16.44 -2.60 19.41
C LEU A 368 15.74 -2.79 20.75
N GLY A 369 15.61 -4.03 21.21
CA GLY A 369 14.94 -4.33 22.48
C GLY A 369 13.46 -3.97 22.54
N GLY A 370 12.83 -3.61 21.41
CA GLY A 370 11.46 -3.09 21.39
C GLY A 370 11.34 -1.57 21.25
N ILE A 371 12.47 -0.86 21.19
CA ILE A 371 12.53 0.60 21.25
C ILE A 371 13.26 1.14 20.01
N THR A 372 12.79 2.24 19.45
CA THR A 372 13.46 2.89 18.31
C THR A 372 14.85 3.40 18.69
N ASN A 373 15.86 3.05 17.89
CA ASN A 373 17.27 3.36 18.19
C ASN A 373 17.80 4.60 17.45
N GLY A 374 16.99 5.20 16.57
CA GLY A 374 17.35 6.39 15.78
C GLY A 374 17.85 6.11 14.36
N ALA A 375 18.11 4.85 14.01
CA ALA A 375 18.21 4.45 12.62
C ALA A 375 16.83 4.37 11.97
N ASP A 376 16.80 4.41 10.64
CA ASP A 376 15.56 4.27 9.89
C ASP A 376 14.83 2.98 10.26
N ILE A 377 13.52 3.08 10.54
CA ILE A 377 12.72 1.88 10.73
C ILE A 377 12.45 1.28 9.36
N TYR A 378 12.96 0.08 9.13
CA TYR A 378 12.85 -0.61 7.86
C TYR A 378 12.04 -1.90 8.05
N PHE A 379 10.98 -2.09 7.28
CA PHE A 379 10.20 -3.33 7.33
C PHE A 379 9.57 -3.68 5.98
N ARG A 380 9.16 -4.95 5.84
CA ARG A 380 8.48 -5.47 4.66
C ARG A 380 7.17 -6.15 5.05
N VAL A 381 6.18 -6.04 4.17
CA VAL A 381 4.83 -6.56 4.37
C VAL A 381 4.45 -7.44 3.18
N ALA A 382 4.15 -8.70 3.44
CA ALA A 382 3.73 -9.65 2.42
C ALA A 382 2.22 -9.62 2.24
N ILE A 383 1.76 -9.43 1.00
CA ILE A 383 0.34 -9.37 0.62
C ILE A 383 0.02 -10.55 -0.30
N LYS A 384 -1.04 -11.30 0.04
CA LYS A 384 -1.50 -12.42 -0.80
C LYS A 384 -2.20 -11.92 -2.08
N PRO A 385 -2.36 -12.81 -3.09
CA PRO A 385 -3.22 -12.55 -4.23
C PRO A 385 -4.66 -12.19 -3.86
N VAL A 386 -5.33 -11.45 -4.75
CA VAL A 386 -6.74 -11.09 -4.60
C VAL A 386 -7.59 -12.35 -4.71
N SER A 387 -8.53 -12.53 -3.81
CA SER A 387 -9.25 -13.81 -3.74
C SER A 387 -10.43 -13.91 -4.70
N THR A 388 -10.87 -12.78 -5.27
CA THR A 388 -11.85 -12.79 -6.36
C THR A 388 -11.11 -12.64 -7.68
N ILE A 389 -11.24 -13.66 -8.53
CA ILE A 389 -10.62 -13.81 -9.85
C ILE A 389 -11.72 -14.15 -10.87
N GLY A 390 -11.45 -13.99 -12.16
CA GLY A 390 -12.43 -14.28 -13.23
C GLY A 390 -12.60 -15.78 -13.50
N ARG A 391 -11.62 -16.60 -13.09
CA ARG A 391 -11.68 -18.07 -13.22
C ARG A 391 -12.76 -18.68 -12.33
N ALA A 392 -13.48 -19.65 -12.89
CA ALA A 392 -14.41 -20.49 -12.15
C ALA A 392 -13.69 -21.26 -11.03
N GLN A 393 -14.24 -21.24 -9.83
CA GLN A 393 -13.64 -21.89 -8.65
C GLN A 393 -14.59 -22.95 -8.08
N PRO A 394 -14.17 -24.23 -7.98
CA PRO A 394 -14.95 -25.23 -7.26
C PRO A 394 -14.96 -24.90 -5.77
N THR A 395 -16.14 -24.93 -5.18
CA THR A 395 -16.35 -24.63 -3.76
C THR A 395 -17.64 -25.28 -3.26
N VAL A 396 -18.08 -24.92 -2.06
CA VAL A 396 -19.37 -25.37 -1.50
C VAL A 396 -20.23 -24.15 -1.19
N ASP A 397 -21.55 -24.32 -1.31
CA ASP A 397 -22.49 -23.35 -0.76
C ASP A 397 -22.49 -23.38 0.79
N TYR A 398 -23.31 -22.54 1.40
CA TYR A 398 -23.42 -22.49 2.87
C TYR A 398 -24.06 -23.73 3.51
N ASP A 399 -24.74 -24.57 2.73
CA ASP A 399 -25.34 -25.84 3.17
C ASP A 399 -24.37 -27.02 2.97
N GLY A 400 -23.21 -26.77 2.36
CA GLY A 400 -22.16 -27.77 2.12
C GLY A 400 -22.31 -28.53 0.81
N ASN A 401 -23.20 -28.09 -0.09
CA ASN A 401 -23.34 -28.72 -1.40
C ASN A 401 -22.27 -28.18 -2.36
N ASP A 402 -21.69 -29.08 -3.15
CA ASP A 402 -20.73 -28.72 -4.19
C ASP A 402 -21.34 -27.73 -5.19
N THR A 403 -20.58 -26.68 -5.49
CA THR A 403 -20.96 -25.64 -6.44
C THR A 403 -19.73 -25.04 -7.10
N VAL A 404 -19.95 -24.20 -8.10
CA VAL A 404 -18.90 -23.45 -8.78
C VAL A 404 -19.19 -21.97 -8.65
N LEU A 405 -18.22 -21.23 -8.13
CA LEU A 405 -18.28 -19.78 -8.08
C LEU A 405 -17.66 -19.20 -9.35
N GLU A 406 -18.50 -18.59 -10.18
CA GLU A 406 -18.09 -17.79 -11.34
C GLU A 406 -18.31 -16.31 -11.01
N ALA A 407 -17.27 -15.65 -10.52
CA ALA A 407 -17.35 -14.22 -10.24
C ALA A 407 -17.30 -13.44 -11.56
N LYS A 408 -18.47 -13.10 -12.11
CA LYS A 408 -18.56 -12.17 -13.24
C LYS A 408 -18.26 -10.76 -12.75
N GLY A 409 -17.17 -10.16 -13.18
CA GLY A 409 -16.91 -8.78 -12.81
C GLY A 409 -15.49 -8.27 -12.96
N ARG A 410 -15.28 -7.12 -12.32
CA ARG A 410 -14.07 -6.31 -12.39
C ARG A 410 -13.17 -6.68 -11.21
N HIS A 411 -12.08 -7.38 -11.48
CA HIS A 411 -11.13 -7.81 -10.45
C HIS A 411 -9.76 -7.17 -10.67
N ASP A 412 -9.08 -6.84 -9.58
CA ASP A 412 -7.72 -6.33 -9.64
C ASP A 412 -6.76 -7.53 -9.76
N PRO A 413 -5.94 -7.62 -10.83
CA PRO A 413 -4.93 -8.68 -10.97
C PRO A 413 -3.80 -8.53 -9.94
N CYS A 414 -3.60 -7.33 -9.39
CA CYS A 414 -2.65 -7.06 -8.32
C CYS A 414 -3.07 -5.80 -7.55
N VAL A 415 -3.10 -5.87 -6.22
CA VAL A 415 -3.50 -4.72 -5.36
C VAL A 415 -2.33 -3.93 -4.81
N LEU A 416 -1.08 -4.40 -4.94
CA LEU A 416 0.05 -3.83 -4.21
C LEU A 416 0.24 -2.31 -4.38
N PRO A 417 0.08 -1.72 -5.58
CA PRO A 417 0.21 -0.28 -5.71
C PRO A 417 -0.76 0.52 -4.83
N ARG A 418 -1.93 -0.05 -4.54
CA ARG A 418 -2.94 0.57 -3.68
C ARG A 418 -2.69 0.30 -2.20
N VAL A 419 -1.89 -0.71 -1.89
CA VAL A 419 -1.48 -1.05 -0.52
C VAL A 419 -0.38 -0.12 -0.02
N VAL A 420 0.46 0.44 -0.91
CA VAL A 420 1.51 1.42 -0.56
C VAL A 420 1.02 2.55 0.37
N PRO A 421 0.02 3.39 0.00
CA PRO A 421 -0.48 4.45 0.87
C PRO A 421 -1.15 3.92 2.15
N LEU A 422 -1.59 2.65 2.16
CA LEU A 422 -2.17 2.02 3.34
C LEU A 422 -1.10 1.56 4.34
N VAL A 423 0.04 1.04 3.88
CA VAL A 423 1.20 0.73 4.73
C VAL A 423 1.74 2.03 5.34
N GLU A 424 1.91 3.08 4.54
CA GLU A 424 2.33 4.39 5.03
C GLU A 424 1.39 4.90 6.13
N ALA A 425 0.08 4.84 5.90
CA ALA A 425 -0.92 5.27 6.85
C ALA A 425 -0.88 4.48 8.17
N MET A 426 -0.83 3.14 8.11
CA MET A 426 -0.78 2.32 9.32
C MET A 426 0.53 2.49 10.10
N ALA A 427 1.65 2.75 9.41
CA ALA A 427 2.92 3.09 10.05
C ALA A 427 2.80 4.45 10.75
N ALA A 428 2.23 5.45 10.07
CA ALA A 428 2.02 6.78 10.64
C ALA A 428 1.17 6.73 11.91
N LEU A 429 0.06 5.96 11.90
CA LEU A 429 -0.78 5.78 13.07
C LEU A 429 -0.04 5.13 14.24
N ALA A 430 0.73 4.07 13.98
CA ALA A 430 1.50 3.37 15.02
C ALA A 430 2.59 4.27 15.62
N ILE A 431 3.32 5.01 14.79
CA ILE A 431 4.39 5.91 15.24
C ILE A 431 3.82 7.14 15.95
N ALA A 432 2.71 7.69 15.46
CA ALA A 432 2.07 8.84 16.10
C ALA A 432 1.55 8.50 17.49
N ASP A 433 0.89 7.34 17.64
CA ASP A 433 0.41 6.87 18.94
C ASP A 433 1.57 6.65 19.93
N ALA A 434 2.64 5.97 19.49
CA ALA A 434 3.83 5.76 20.31
C ALA A 434 4.51 7.07 20.72
N ALA A 435 4.61 8.04 19.80
CA ALA A 435 5.17 9.36 20.09
C ALA A 435 4.31 10.13 21.11
N MET A 436 2.98 10.06 21.02
CA MET A 436 2.11 10.72 22.01
C MET A 436 2.18 10.09 23.39
N ILE A 437 2.25 8.76 23.45
CA ILE A 437 2.47 8.04 24.73
C ILE A 437 3.78 8.52 25.37
N GLN A 438 4.84 8.62 24.58
CA GLN A 438 6.15 9.05 25.07
C GLN A 438 6.14 10.53 25.52
N LEU A 439 5.56 11.43 24.73
CA LEU A 439 5.39 12.85 25.11
C LEU A 439 4.56 13.01 26.39
N GLY A 440 3.52 12.19 26.57
CA GLY A 440 2.70 12.17 27.79
C GLY A 440 3.51 11.81 29.04
N ARG A 441 4.53 10.97 28.91
CA ARG A 441 5.48 10.65 30.00
C ARG A 441 6.47 11.78 30.22
N GLU A 442 6.96 12.42 29.17
CA GLU A 442 7.92 13.53 29.29
C GLU A 442 7.31 14.73 30.02
N GLY A 443 6.01 14.99 29.85
CA GLY A 443 5.26 15.97 30.64
C GLY A 443 5.23 15.71 32.15
N SER A 444 5.59 14.50 32.62
CA SER A 444 5.75 14.20 34.05
C SER A 444 7.11 14.62 34.62
N LYS A 445 8.07 15.04 33.77
CA LYS A 445 9.19 15.88 34.19
C LYS A 445 8.65 17.30 34.39
N LEU A 446 7.82 17.47 35.41
CA LEU A 446 7.54 18.79 35.94
C LEU A 446 8.87 19.37 36.39
N GLU A 447 9.42 20.31 35.63
CA GLU A 447 10.34 21.27 36.20
C GLU A 447 9.58 21.94 37.34
N VAL A 448 9.95 21.57 38.57
CA VAL A 448 9.47 22.26 39.76
C VAL A 448 10.04 23.67 39.67
N ALA A 449 9.16 24.61 39.31
CA ALA A 449 9.21 26.08 39.39
C ALA A 449 10.57 26.77 39.56
#